data_AF-A0A5J4T9Z4-F1
#
_entry.id   AF-A0A5J4T9Z4-F1
#
_cell.length_a   1.000
_cell.length_b   1.000
_cell.length_c   1.000
_cell.angle_alpha   90.00
_cell.angle_beta   90.00
_cell.angle_gamma   90.00
#
_symmetry.space_group_name_H-M   'P 1'
#
loop_
_entity.id
_entity.type
_entity.pdbx_description
1 polymer ?
#
loop_
_entity_poly.entity_id
_entity_poly.type
_entity_poly.pdbx_seq_one_letter_code
_entity_poly.pdbx_strand_id
1 'polypeptide(L)'
;MQQSKLQRLTKLTDKGLNQNKTHNHDTTNKKKVIFRPINAEDLSLKLNKKLKGGRFRSINEELYTITSDSARISFRKDPKLFDTYHEGYRIQANQWPINPLDVIIRELKDRRGLTIADLGCGEGRLGESCPNCVIHSFDLVKRRPHIKV
;
A
#
# COMPACT_ATOMS: atom_id res chain seq x y z
N MET A 1 -10.16 -7.36 12.74
CA MET A 1 -9.81 -5.96 13.07
C MET A 1 -10.08 -4.94 11.93
N GLN A 2 -10.31 -5.33 10.66
CA GLN A 2 -10.58 -4.35 9.58
C GLN A 2 -12.08 -4.05 9.33
N GLN A 3 -13.01 -4.98 9.63
CA GLN A 3 -14.45 -4.80 9.37
C GLN A 3 -15.11 -3.63 10.15
N SER A 4 -14.62 -3.31 11.36
CA SER A 4 -15.17 -2.23 12.19
C SER A 4 -14.93 -0.82 11.64
N LYS A 5 -14.00 -0.66 10.69
CA LYS A 5 -13.68 0.64 10.08
C LYS A 5 -14.68 1.02 8.98
N LEU A 6 -15.30 0.03 8.33
CA LEU A 6 -16.22 0.22 7.20
C LEU A 6 -17.60 0.75 7.65
N GLN A 7 -18.11 0.28 8.80
CA GLN A 7 -19.38 0.73 9.40
C GLN A 7 -19.36 2.20 9.90
N ARG A 8 -18.18 2.85 9.93
CA ARG A 8 -18.04 4.23 10.42
C ARG A 8 -18.19 5.28 9.32
N LEU A 9 -18.06 4.90 8.03
CA LEU A 9 -18.19 5.83 6.91
C LEU A 9 -19.65 6.13 6.52
N THR A 10 -20.57 5.18 6.73
CA THR A 10 -21.99 5.33 6.33
C THR A 10 -22.82 6.17 7.29
N LYS A 11 -22.30 6.53 8.47
CA LYS A 11 -23.03 7.33 9.50
C LYS A 11 -22.78 8.84 9.42
N LEU A 12 -22.06 9.32 8.41
CA LEU A 12 -21.64 10.73 8.28
C LEU A 12 -22.32 11.48 7.11
N THR A 13 -23.21 10.85 6.35
CA THR A 13 -23.87 11.46 5.18
C THR A 13 -25.30 11.95 5.43
N ASP A 14 -25.98 11.50 6.49
CA ASP A 14 -27.43 11.69 6.66
C ASP A 14 -27.84 12.74 7.74
N LYS A 15 -26.98 13.74 8.01
CA LYS A 15 -27.34 14.85 8.93
C LYS A 15 -26.96 16.22 8.36
N GLY A 16 -27.92 16.90 7.74
CA GLY A 16 -27.78 18.32 7.41
C GLY A 16 -28.71 18.88 6.32
N LEU A 17 -30.03 18.79 6.49
CA LEU A 17 -31.00 19.53 5.67
C LEU A 17 -31.91 20.41 6.55
N ASN A 18 -32.13 21.65 6.10
CA ASN A 18 -33.02 22.69 6.62
C ASN A 18 -32.79 23.24 8.05
N GLN A 19 -32.33 24.51 8.12
CA GLN A 19 -33.05 25.58 8.83
C GLN A 19 -32.89 26.92 8.07
N ASN A 20 -33.99 27.55 7.68
CA ASN A 20 -34.03 28.93 7.15
C ASN A 20 -34.23 29.92 8.30
N LYS A 21 -33.37 30.95 8.42
CA LYS A 21 -33.70 32.20 9.16
C LYS A 21 -33.09 33.44 8.51
N THR A 22 -33.99 34.28 7.98
CA THR A 22 -34.01 35.75 7.96
C THR A 22 -32.70 36.55 7.84
N HIS A 23 -32.66 37.42 6.83
CA HIS A 23 -31.70 38.52 6.71
C HIS A 23 -31.56 39.33 8.01
N ASN A 24 -30.31 39.70 8.33
CA ASN A 24 -30.00 41.04 8.82
C ASN A 24 -28.66 41.50 8.25
N HIS A 25 -28.56 42.80 8.01
CA HIS A 25 -27.47 43.43 7.27
C HIS A 25 -26.39 43.90 8.24
N ASP A 26 -25.26 43.20 8.32
CA ASP A 26 -24.08 43.67 9.05
C ASP A 26 -22.80 43.56 8.21
N THR A 27 -21.81 44.33 8.62
CA THR A 27 -20.86 45.04 7.76
C THR A 27 -19.69 44.19 7.28
N THR A 28 -19.20 44.55 6.09
CA THR A 28 -18.28 43.72 5.31
C THR A 28 -16.86 43.74 5.88
N ASN A 29 -16.39 42.60 6.37
CA ASN A 29 -14.95 42.29 6.44
C ASN A 29 -14.63 41.10 5.52
N LYS A 30 -14.58 41.36 4.21
CA LYS A 30 -14.22 40.37 3.19
C LYS A 30 -12.74 39.99 3.35
N LYS A 31 -12.45 38.91 4.10
CA LYS A 31 -11.13 38.26 4.08
C LYS A 31 -10.78 37.93 2.63
N LYS A 32 -9.80 38.67 2.08
CA LYS A 32 -9.32 38.52 0.70
C LYS A 32 -8.75 37.11 0.56
N VAL A 33 -9.51 36.20 -0.05
CA VAL A 33 -9.05 34.83 -0.31
C VAL A 33 -7.91 34.93 -1.32
N ILE A 34 -6.68 34.81 -0.83
CA ILE A 34 -5.48 34.82 -1.67
C ILE A 34 -5.47 33.51 -2.45
N PHE A 35 -5.98 33.55 -3.68
CA PHE A 35 -5.93 32.44 -4.60
C PHE A 35 -4.48 32.25 -5.04
N ARG A 36 -3.72 31.45 -4.27
CA ARG A 36 -2.37 31.05 -4.65
C ARG A 36 -2.50 30.23 -5.95
N PRO A 37 -1.78 30.59 -7.03
CA PRO A 37 -1.82 29.79 -8.26
C PRO A 37 -1.35 28.37 -7.92
N ILE A 38 -2.21 27.39 -8.18
CA ILE A 38 -1.86 25.99 -8.01
C ILE A 38 -0.85 25.68 -9.11
N ASN A 39 0.40 25.36 -8.71
CA ASN A 39 1.39 24.89 -9.67
C ASN A 39 0.86 23.61 -10.32
N ALA A 40 0.69 23.63 -11.64
CA ALA A 40 0.18 22.49 -12.41
C ALA A 40 1.02 21.22 -12.19
N GLU A 41 2.33 21.37 -11.97
CA GLU A 41 3.24 20.28 -11.68
C GLU A 41 2.96 19.64 -10.32
N ASP A 42 2.75 20.45 -9.27
CA ASP A 42 2.37 19.95 -7.94
C ASP A 42 0.99 19.27 -7.94
N LEU A 43 0.04 19.79 -8.72
CA LEU A 43 -1.26 19.13 -8.92
C LEU A 43 -1.09 17.79 -9.66
N SER A 44 -0.32 17.75 -10.74
CA SER A 44 0.01 16.53 -11.49
C SER A 44 0.64 15.48 -10.57
N LEU A 45 1.64 15.86 -9.78
CA LEU A 45 2.30 14.97 -8.81
C LEU A 45 1.33 14.45 -7.74
N LYS A 46 0.42 15.28 -7.23
CA LYS A 46 -0.62 14.87 -6.26
C LYS A 46 -1.63 13.91 -6.87
N LEU A 47 -2.06 14.14 -8.11
CA LEU A 47 -2.97 13.25 -8.83
C LEU A 47 -2.30 11.90 -9.13
N ASN A 48 -1.07 11.92 -9.63
CA ASN A 48 -0.27 10.71 -9.88
C ASN A 48 -0.07 9.86 -8.62
N LYS A 49 0.25 10.48 -7.47
CA LYS A 49 0.33 9.79 -6.17
C LYS A 49 -1.01 9.13 -5.78
N LYS A 50 -2.14 9.82 -5.97
CA LYS A 50 -3.48 9.25 -5.71
C LYS A 50 -3.80 8.07 -6.64
N LEU A 51 -3.47 8.19 -7.93
CA LEU A 51 -3.66 7.12 -8.93
C LEU A 51 -2.84 5.88 -8.59
N LYS A 52 -1.55 6.02 -8.29
CA LYS A 52 -0.70 4.90 -7.84
C LYS A 52 -1.26 4.21 -6.59
N GLY A 53 -1.68 4.99 -5.59
CA GLY A 53 -2.32 4.44 -4.38
C GLY A 53 -3.65 3.75 -4.65
N GLY A 54 -4.43 4.22 -5.62
CA GLY A 54 -5.64 3.54 -6.11
C GLY A 54 -5.32 2.19 -6.75
N ARG A 55 -4.41 2.19 -7.72
CA ARG A 55 -3.98 0.98 -8.44
C ARG A 55 -3.43 -0.10 -7.50
N PHE A 56 -2.62 0.29 -6.52
CA PHE A 56 -2.15 -0.64 -5.48
C PHE A 56 -3.30 -1.28 -4.70
N ARG A 57 -4.30 -0.49 -4.26
CA ARG A 57 -5.45 -1.04 -3.52
C ARG A 57 -6.25 -2.03 -4.36
N SER A 58 -6.49 -1.72 -5.64
CA SER A 58 -7.21 -2.63 -6.56
C SER A 58 -6.47 -3.95 -6.76
N ILE A 59 -5.15 -3.93 -7.00
CA ILE A 59 -4.36 -5.17 -7.12
C ILE A 59 -4.37 -5.94 -5.79
N ASN A 60 -4.18 -5.26 -4.67
CA ASN A 60 -4.19 -5.89 -3.35
C ASN A 60 -5.56 -6.55 -3.05
N GLU A 61 -6.67 -5.92 -3.41
CA GLU A 61 -8.03 -6.47 -3.29
C GLU A 61 -8.26 -7.68 -4.20
N GLU A 62 -7.79 -7.63 -5.46
CA GLU A 62 -7.79 -8.76 -6.38
C GLU A 62 -7.06 -9.98 -5.76
N LEU A 63 -5.85 -9.77 -5.22
CA LEU A 63 -5.05 -10.83 -4.60
C LEU A 63 -5.67 -11.44 -3.34
N TYR A 64 -6.60 -10.75 -2.67
CA TYR A 64 -7.39 -11.30 -1.56
C TYR A 64 -8.70 -11.97 -1.99
N THR A 65 -9.09 -11.86 -3.27
CA THR A 65 -10.39 -12.35 -3.77
C THR A 65 -10.28 -13.45 -4.84
N ILE A 66 -9.08 -13.71 -5.38
CA ILE A 66 -8.81 -14.79 -6.33
C ILE A 66 -7.98 -15.93 -5.72
N THR A 67 -7.95 -17.09 -6.40
CA THR A 67 -7.07 -18.20 -6.00
C THR A 67 -5.60 -17.91 -6.31
N SER A 68 -4.68 -18.61 -5.63
CA SER A 68 -3.24 -18.54 -5.92
C SER A 68 -2.91 -18.91 -7.37
N ASP A 69 -3.63 -19.87 -7.97
CA ASP A 69 -3.48 -20.22 -9.39
C ASP A 69 -3.94 -19.11 -10.33
N SER A 70 -5.06 -18.45 -10.03
CA SER A 70 -5.51 -17.27 -10.78
C SER A 70 -4.50 -16.13 -10.67
N ALA A 71 -3.98 -15.85 -9.47
CA ALA A 71 -2.94 -14.84 -9.26
C ALA A 71 -1.66 -15.18 -10.04
N ARG A 72 -1.22 -16.44 -10.00
CA ARG A 72 -0.09 -16.96 -10.78
C ARG A 72 -0.28 -16.76 -12.29
N ILE A 73 -1.49 -16.94 -12.80
CA ILE A 73 -1.82 -16.66 -14.21
C ILE A 73 -1.77 -15.15 -14.49
N SER A 74 -2.37 -14.31 -13.65
CA SER A 74 -2.33 -12.84 -13.79
C SER A 74 -0.89 -12.30 -13.81
N PHE A 75 -0.04 -12.67 -12.85
CA PHE A 75 1.36 -12.23 -12.80
C PHE A 75 2.23 -12.78 -13.94
N ARG A 76 1.95 -13.98 -14.46
CA ARG A 76 2.62 -14.51 -15.66
C ARG A 76 2.18 -13.77 -16.93
N LYS A 77 0.93 -13.31 -16.99
CA LYS A 77 0.37 -12.56 -18.13
C LYS A 77 0.86 -11.10 -18.18
N ASP A 78 0.93 -10.42 -17.04
CA ASP A 78 1.55 -9.10 -16.92
C ASP A 78 2.56 -9.05 -15.76
N PRO A 79 3.86 -9.30 -16.03
CA PRO A 79 4.92 -9.18 -15.02
C PRO A 79 5.01 -7.79 -14.38
N LYS A 80 4.50 -6.72 -15.01
CA LYS A 80 4.52 -5.35 -14.44
C LYS A 80 3.55 -5.19 -13.27
N LEU A 81 2.61 -6.13 -13.09
CA LEU A 81 1.78 -6.20 -11.88
C LEU A 81 2.64 -6.37 -10.63
N PHE A 82 3.73 -7.14 -10.71
CA PHE A 82 4.65 -7.35 -9.59
C PHE A 82 5.32 -6.04 -9.16
N ASP A 83 5.96 -5.32 -10.08
CA ASP A 83 6.62 -4.06 -9.76
C ASP A 83 5.61 -2.99 -9.28
N THR A 84 4.40 -2.97 -9.85
CA THR A 84 3.30 -2.06 -9.45
C THR A 84 2.81 -2.37 -8.03
N TYR A 85 2.60 -3.66 -7.72
CA TYR A 85 2.19 -4.11 -6.40
C TYR A 85 3.26 -3.80 -5.35
N HIS A 86 4.52 -4.15 -5.63
CA HIS A 86 5.62 -3.90 -4.71
C HIS A 86 5.96 -2.41 -4.55
N GLU A 87 5.78 -1.56 -5.56
CA GLU A 87 5.85 -0.10 -5.39
C GLU A 87 4.83 0.38 -4.34
N GLY A 88 3.57 -0.01 -4.49
CA GLY A 88 2.52 0.35 -3.55
C GLY A 88 2.74 -0.24 -2.16
N TYR A 89 3.17 -1.50 -2.07
CA TYR A 89 3.49 -2.17 -0.82
C TYR A 89 4.61 -1.42 -0.06
N ARG A 90 5.72 -1.07 -0.72
CA ARG A 90 6.81 -0.29 -0.09
C ARG A 90 6.31 1.06 0.45
N ILE A 91 5.48 1.76 -0.31
CA ILE A 91 4.90 3.05 0.12
C ILE A 91 4.03 2.90 1.37
N GLN A 92 3.29 1.79 1.52
CA GLN A 92 2.51 1.50 2.73
C GLN A 92 3.41 1.02 3.89
N ALA A 93 4.31 0.07 3.65
CA ALA A 93 5.19 -0.53 4.66
C ALA A 93 6.12 0.49 5.32
N ASN A 94 6.59 1.49 4.56
CA ASN A 94 7.40 2.60 5.09
C ASN A 94 6.62 3.53 6.05
N GLN A 95 5.29 3.40 6.16
CA GLN A 95 4.47 4.14 7.13
C GLN A 95 4.20 3.35 8.41
N TRP A 96 4.63 2.08 8.46
CA TRP A 96 4.47 1.26 9.66
C TRP A 96 5.54 1.65 10.71
N PRO A 97 5.19 1.75 12.00
CA PRO A 97 6.16 2.10 13.04
C PRO A 97 7.25 1.03 13.21
N ILE A 98 6.94 -0.22 12.84
CA ILE A 98 7.86 -1.36 12.81
C ILE A 98 7.50 -2.19 11.58
N ASN A 99 8.48 -2.53 10.74
CA ASN A 99 8.31 -3.50 9.67
C ASN A 99 8.52 -4.92 10.24
N PRO A 100 7.57 -5.86 10.09
CA PRO A 100 7.69 -7.20 10.67
C PRO A 100 8.90 -7.97 10.12
N LEU A 101 9.31 -7.72 8.88
CA LEU A 101 10.49 -8.35 8.29
C LEU A 101 11.79 -7.90 8.99
N ASP A 102 11.87 -6.68 9.53
CA ASP A 102 13.04 -6.22 10.29
C ASP A 102 13.17 -6.97 11.62
N VAL A 103 12.04 -7.30 12.24
CA VAL A 103 11.98 -8.11 13.47
C VAL A 103 12.47 -9.53 13.19
N ILE A 104 11.93 -10.17 12.14
CA ILE A 104 12.32 -11.52 11.71
C ILE A 104 13.81 -11.57 11.35
N ILE A 105 14.31 -10.61 10.56
CA ILE A 105 15.74 -10.54 10.21
C ILE A 105 16.61 -10.41 11.46
N ARG A 106 16.22 -9.58 12.43
CA ARG A 106 16.96 -9.42 13.69
C ARG A 106 17.02 -10.73 14.48
N GLU A 107 15.89 -11.43 14.62
CA GLU A 107 15.83 -12.71 15.36
C GLU A 107 16.59 -13.85 14.69
N LEU A 108 16.77 -13.81 13.37
CA LEU A 108 17.48 -14.83 12.61
C LEU A 108 19.00 -14.60 12.53
N LYS A 109 19.47 -13.35 12.60
CA LYS A 109 20.91 -13.01 12.50
C LYS A 109 21.80 -13.76 13.49
N ASP A 110 21.32 -13.93 14.71
CA ASP A 110 22.05 -14.58 15.81
C ASP A 110 21.91 -16.11 15.80
N ARG A 111 21.08 -16.66 14.90
CA ARG A 111 20.89 -18.11 14.74
C ARG A 111 21.78 -18.66 13.62
N ARG A 112 22.07 -19.96 13.70
CA ARG A 112 22.97 -20.68 12.77
C ARG A 112 22.38 -22.04 12.43
N GLY A 113 22.68 -22.55 11.24
CA GLY A 113 22.28 -23.90 10.82
C GLY A 113 20.77 -24.07 10.57
N LEU A 114 20.02 -22.98 10.46
CA LEU A 114 18.59 -23.04 10.12
C LEU A 114 18.39 -23.14 8.61
N THR A 115 17.48 -24.01 8.20
CA THR A 115 16.92 -24.05 6.84
C THR A 115 15.50 -23.47 6.88
N ILE A 116 15.22 -22.46 6.07
CA ILE A 116 14.01 -21.64 6.14
C ILE A 116 13.37 -21.54 4.75
N ALA A 117 12.07 -21.76 4.65
CA ALA A 117 11.28 -21.45 3.46
C ALA A 117 10.65 -20.05 3.59
N ASP A 118 10.90 -19.19 2.61
CA ASP A 118 10.41 -17.82 2.51
C ASP A 118 9.35 -17.77 1.39
N LEU A 119 8.09 -17.96 1.79
CA LEU A 119 6.94 -18.16 0.89
C LEU A 119 6.22 -16.82 0.64
N GLY A 120 6.22 -16.36 -0.61
CA GLY A 120 5.81 -15.00 -0.96
C GLY A 120 6.91 -13.99 -0.64
N CYS A 121 8.16 -14.34 -1.00
CA CYS A 121 9.36 -13.56 -0.65
C CYS A 121 9.41 -12.17 -1.29
N GLY A 122 8.56 -11.90 -2.30
CA GLY A 122 8.54 -10.67 -3.07
C GLY A 122 9.92 -10.38 -3.65
N GLU A 123 10.52 -9.28 -3.20
CA GLU A 123 11.83 -8.83 -3.67
C GLU A 123 13.01 -9.60 -3.05
N GLY A 124 12.79 -10.69 -2.30
CA GLY A 124 13.85 -11.58 -1.79
C GLY A 124 14.67 -11.03 -0.61
N ARG A 125 14.18 -9.99 0.07
CA ARG A 125 14.95 -9.26 1.11
C ARG A 125 15.38 -10.15 2.28
N LEU A 126 14.59 -11.16 2.66
CA LEU A 126 14.95 -12.08 3.75
C LEU A 126 16.18 -12.93 3.37
N GLY A 127 16.17 -13.51 2.17
CA GLY A 127 17.27 -14.34 1.64
C GLY A 127 18.62 -13.61 1.56
N GLU A 128 18.60 -12.28 1.41
CA GLU A 128 19.80 -11.44 1.40
C GLU A 128 20.24 -10.97 2.80
N SER A 129 19.44 -11.22 3.84
CA SER A 129 19.62 -10.60 5.17
C SER A 129 20.08 -11.55 6.28
N CYS A 130 20.09 -12.87 6.06
CA CYS A 130 20.70 -13.84 6.99
C CYS A 130 21.75 -14.73 6.26
N PRO A 131 23.05 -14.39 6.32
CA PRO A 131 24.11 -15.22 5.74
C PRO A 131 24.37 -16.52 6.52
N ASN A 132 23.91 -16.60 7.78
CA ASN A 132 24.05 -17.77 8.66
C ASN A 132 22.90 -18.79 8.51
N CYS A 133 21.93 -18.50 7.63
CA CYS A 133 20.74 -19.30 7.37
C CYS A 133 20.77 -19.83 5.93
N VAL A 134 20.24 -21.04 5.70
CA VAL A 134 19.90 -21.51 4.35
C VAL A 134 18.45 -21.08 4.07
N ILE A 135 18.27 -20.05 3.24
CA ILE A 135 16.95 -19.53 2.89
C ILE A 135 16.57 -19.98 1.48
N HIS A 136 15.36 -20.54 1.36
CA HIS A 136 14.75 -20.91 0.10
C HIS A 136 13.56 -19.99 -0.18
N SER A 137 13.77 -18.99 -1.04
CA SER A 137 12.78 -17.98 -1.38
C SER A 137 11.92 -18.39 -2.58
N PHE A 138 10.60 -18.27 -2.43
CA PHE A 138 9.58 -18.62 -3.43
C PHE A 138 8.61 -17.47 -3.63
N ASP A 139 8.28 -17.16 -4.88
CA ASP A 139 7.27 -16.16 -5.24
C ASP A 139 6.56 -16.54 -6.55
N LEU A 140 5.51 -15.81 -6.94
CA LEU A 140 4.87 -15.98 -8.25
C LEU A 140 5.72 -15.40 -9.39
N VAL A 141 6.70 -14.53 -9.08
CA VAL A 141 7.60 -13.91 -10.07
C VAL A 141 9.07 -14.01 -9.65
N LYS A 142 9.91 -14.52 -10.55
CA LYS A 142 11.37 -14.63 -10.33
C LYS A 142 12.06 -13.28 -10.47
N ARG A 143 12.02 -12.45 -9.42
CA ARG A 143 12.64 -11.10 -9.46
C ARG A 143 14.17 -11.09 -9.33
N ARG A 144 14.75 -12.12 -8.71
CA ARG A 144 16.21 -12.31 -8.50
C ARG A 144 16.64 -13.77 -8.76
N PRO A 145 17.92 -14.06 -9.02
CA PRO A 145 18.38 -15.42 -9.37
C PRO A 145 18.06 -16.51 -8.34
N HIS A 146 18.10 -16.17 -7.04
CA HIS A 146 17.86 -17.10 -5.92
C HIS A 146 16.37 -17.43 -5.68
N ILE A 147 15.45 -16.66 -6.28
CA ILE A 147 14.00 -16.84 -6.12
C ILE A 147 13.51 -17.96 -7.06
N LYS A 148 12.61 -18.80 -6.55
CA LYS A 148 11.93 -19.88 -7.27
C LYS A 148 10.46 -19.51 -7.53
N VAL A 149 9.87 -20.11 -8.58
CA VAL A 149 8.47 -19.93 -9.04
C VAL A 149 7.87 -21.30 -9.35
#